data_AF-A0A9E2RL70-F1
#
_entry.id   AF-A0A9E2RL70-F1
#
_cell.length_a   1.000
_cell.length_b   1.000
_cell.length_c   1.000
_cell.angle_alpha   90.00
_cell.angle_beta   90.00
_cell.angle_gamma   90.00
#
_symmetry.space_group_name_H-M   'P 1'
#
loop_
_entity.id
_entity.type
_entity.pdbx_description
1 polymer ?
#
loop_
_entity_poly.entity_id
_entity_poly.type
_entity_poly.pdbx_seq_one_letter_code
_entity_poly.pdbx_strand_id
1 'polypeptide(L)'
;MPTCNGSKQAAVQTNGHANGTAAETPFEMWRRTNVVRQKQEGYVAAVTKLFMGDLTTEQMLLLADLADRYSNGNIRTTINQNMIIRWVPESRIADLYADLASQGLADPGAELVEDIIACPGTDTCGLGITSSKGLARALAEVFPAGRVPEDLKDVSVKISGCHNSCAQHHIATIGLHGVGKRIGEHVAPFYELHLGGKVNGTAKIGQMVVKLPAKSVSAAITHLIDVYRRDRQSGEGLPAFIDRVGKVKLKDELIPYTIVPSFQDDSTFYYDWEGEEEFVLEDLGPGECAGGALEMIENGILEADQELYQAKLLVDNHQYSVSVNKSYRAVLAAAKALLVTEGLEPSTDAETFTEFDSRIAQKGIVPAMYRDLRKRVGDLGPKETTGESARDKMVFAKGFVDACRAATEQMGKDLKLAPVGEA
;
A
#
# COMPACT_ATOMS: atom_id res chain seq x y z
N MET A 1 -18.34 8.20 -9.50
CA MET A 1 -19.21 8.92 -10.44
C MET A 1 -18.79 8.55 -11.86
N PRO A 2 -19.71 8.24 -12.78
CA PRO A 2 -19.35 7.70 -14.09
C PRO A 2 -18.98 8.86 -15.04
N THR A 3 -17.79 8.84 -15.62
CA THR A 3 -17.44 9.71 -16.75
C THR A 3 -17.36 8.87 -18.03
N CYS A 4 -18.53 8.48 -18.52
CA CYS A 4 -18.74 8.42 -19.96
C CYS A 4 -18.54 9.84 -20.50
N ASN A 5 -17.42 10.12 -21.17
CA ASN A 5 -17.31 11.31 -21.99
C ASN A 5 -17.10 10.94 -23.45
N GLY A 6 -18.15 11.25 -24.20
CA GLY A 6 -18.30 11.15 -25.64
C GLY A 6 -17.05 11.48 -26.43
N SER A 7 -16.77 10.57 -27.37
CA SER A 7 -15.95 10.79 -28.55
C SER A 7 -16.32 12.09 -29.27
N LYS A 8 -15.44 13.09 -29.22
CA LYS A 8 -15.30 14.07 -30.30
C LYS A 8 -14.04 13.74 -31.08
N GLN A 9 -14.23 13.24 -32.30
CA GLN A 9 -13.16 13.07 -33.28
C GLN A 9 -12.52 14.43 -33.58
N ALA A 10 -11.32 14.67 -33.05
CA ALA A 10 -10.43 15.67 -33.59
C ALA A 10 -9.63 15.00 -34.72
N ALA A 11 -9.91 15.40 -35.96
CA ALA A 11 -9.16 14.97 -37.12
C ALA A 11 -7.73 15.53 -37.04
N VAL A 12 -6.78 14.70 -36.61
CA VAL A 12 -5.35 14.99 -36.77
C VAL A 12 -4.94 14.45 -38.13
N GLN A 13 -4.73 15.34 -39.10
CA GLN A 13 -4.05 15.00 -40.34
C GLN A 13 -2.57 14.69 -40.03
N THR A 14 -2.18 13.44 -40.17
CA THR A 14 -0.77 13.05 -40.24
C THR A 14 -0.46 12.56 -41.65
N ASN A 15 0.30 13.37 -42.39
CA ASN A 15 0.98 12.93 -43.60
C ASN A 15 2.25 12.19 -43.17
N GLY A 16 2.38 10.89 -43.48
CA GLY A 16 3.62 10.18 -43.17
C GLY A 16 3.61 8.65 -43.29
N HIS A 17 3.68 8.17 -44.53
CA HIS A 17 4.33 6.92 -44.95
C HIS A 17 3.70 5.57 -44.51
N ALA A 18 3.05 4.96 -45.50
CA ALA A 18 2.60 3.57 -45.49
C ALA A 18 3.79 2.60 -45.36
N ASN A 19 3.76 1.79 -44.30
CA ASN A 19 4.33 0.44 -44.30
C ASN A 19 3.26 -0.51 -43.74
N GLY A 20 2.78 -1.41 -44.60
CA GLY A 20 1.62 -2.27 -44.38
C GLY A 20 1.88 -3.39 -43.37
N THR A 21 1.68 -3.06 -42.08
CA THR A 21 1.21 -4.03 -41.08
C THR A 21 -0.20 -3.62 -40.70
N ALA A 22 -1.18 -4.52 -40.78
CA ALA A 22 -2.53 -4.23 -40.31
C ALA A 22 -2.44 -3.86 -38.83
N ALA A 23 -3.04 -2.73 -38.43
CA ALA A 23 -3.07 -2.33 -37.03
C ALA A 23 -3.79 -3.40 -36.21
N GLU A 24 -3.14 -3.86 -35.13
CA GLU A 24 -3.70 -4.86 -34.19
C GLU A 24 -5.05 -4.38 -33.65
N THR A 25 -6.06 -5.24 -33.66
CA THR A 25 -7.39 -4.92 -33.13
C THR A 25 -7.39 -4.91 -31.60
N PRO A 26 -8.35 -4.22 -30.94
CA PRO A 26 -8.49 -4.26 -29.48
C PRO A 26 -8.56 -5.66 -28.88
N PHE A 27 -9.28 -6.57 -29.54
CA PHE A 27 -9.35 -7.98 -29.12
C PHE A 27 -8.00 -8.69 -29.24
N GLU A 28 -7.24 -8.47 -30.31
CA GLU A 28 -5.92 -9.07 -30.48
C GLU A 28 -4.93 -8.56 -29.43
N MET A 29 -4.92 -7.24 -29.16
CA MET A 29 -4.14 -6.64 -28.07
C MET A 29 -4.47 -7.25 -26.72
N TRP A 30 -5.76 -7.34 -26.39
CA TRP A 30 -6.22 -7.93 -25.13
C TRP A 30 -5.87 -9.42 -25.07
N ARG A 31 -6.13 -10.19 -26.12
CA ARG A 31 -5.81 -11.62 -26.16
C ARG A 31 -4.31 -11.88 -25.97
N ARG A 32 -3.46 -11.05 -26.56
CA ARG A 32 -2.00 -11.17 -26.42
C ARG A 32 -1.52 -10.91 -24.99
N THR A 33 -2.16 -10.00 -24.26
CA THR A 33 -1.67 -9.51 -22.97
C THR A 33 -2.40 -10.08 -21.76
N ASN A 34 -3.66 -10.47 -21.92
CA ASN A 34 -4.53 -10.88 -20.81
C ASN A 34 -4.86 -12.38 -20.84
N VAL A 35 -4.53 -13.10 -21.91
CA VAL A 35 -4.88 -14.53 -22.05
C VAL A 35 -3.64 -15.41 -21.94
N VAL A 36 -3.65 -16.30 -20.95
CA VAL A 36 -2.56 -17.23 -20.66
C VAL A 36 -2.99 -18.65 -21.00
N ARG A 37 -2.17 -19.36 -21.78
CA ARG A 37 -2.42 -20.77 -22.07
C ARG A 37 -2.31 -21.61 -20.81
N GLN A 38 -3.29 -22.49 -20.59
CA GLN A 38 -3.20 -23.47 -19.51
C GLN A 38 -2.45 -24.73 -19.99
N LYS A 39 -2.06 -25.57 -19.01
CA LYS A 39 -1.48 -26.89 -19.29
C LYS A 39 -2.49 -27.84 -19.94
N GLN A 40 -3.78 -27.61 -19.72
CA GLN A 40 -4.86 -28.41 -20.28
C GLN A 40 -5.20 -27.93 -21.69
N GLU A 41 -5.17 -28.86 -22.63
CA GLU A 41 -5.42 -28.59 -24.04
C GLU A 41 -6.82 -28.02 -24.26
N GLY A 42 -6.93 -27.00 -25.12
CA GLY A 42 -8.18 -26.31 -25.43
C GLY A 42 -8.68 -25.32 -24.38
N TYR A 43 -7.94 -25.11 -23.28
CA TYR A 43 -8.30 -24.19 -22.21
C TYR A 43 -7.26 -23.08 -21.99
N VAL A 44 -7.77 -21.90 -21.64
CA VAL A 44 -6.98 -20.71 -21.31
C VAL A 44 -7.47 -20.08 -20.00
N ALA A 45 -6.62 -19.27 -19.39
CA ALA A 45 -6.99 -18.35 -18.32
C ALA A 45 -7.04 -16.93 -18.88
N ALA A 46 -8.11 -16.19 -18.56
CA ALA A 46 -8.26 -14.79 -18.91
C ALA A 46 -8.09 -13.93 -17.64
N VAL A 47 -7.19 -12.96 -17.71
CA VAL A 47 -6.94 -11.99 -16.63
C VAL A 47 -7.73 -10.72 -16.94
N THR A 48 -8.66 -10.39 -16.05
CA THR A 48 -9.35 -9.10 -16.05
C THR A 48 -8.47 -8.10 -15.32
N LYS A 49 -7.88 -7.18 -16.08
CA LYS A 49 -7.11 -6.06 -15.55
C LYS A 49 -8.06 -5.11 -14.82
N LEU A 50 -7.76 -4.81 -13.55
CA LEU A 50 -8.53 -3.88 -12.74
C LEU A 50 -7.65 -2.69 -12.41
N PHE A 51 -7.96 -1.52 -12.96
CA PHE A 51 -7.19 -0.32 -12.71
C PHE A 51 -7.20 0.02 -11.22
N MET A 52 -6.02 -0.11 -10.58
CA MET A 52 -5.83 0.02 -9.12
C MET A 52 -6.69 -0.93 -8.26
N GLY A 53 -7.14 -2.04 -8.83
CA GLY A 53 -8.00 -3.01 -8.14
C GLY A 53 -9.44 -2.56 -7.90
N ASP A 54 -9.85 -1.42 -8.46
CA ASP A 54 -11.20 -0.89 -8.26
C ASP A 54 -12.22 -1.63 -9.15
N LEU A 55 -13.36 -1.97 -8.55
CA LEU A 55 -14.44 -2.71 -9.20
C LEU A 55 -15.78 -2.29 -8.60
N THR A 56 -16.77 -2.02 -9.44
CA THR A 56 -18.14 -1.76 -8.96
C THR A 56 -18.88 -3.07 -8.64
N THR A 57 -19.95 -3.00 -7.85
CA THR A 57 -20.83 -4.14 -7.58
C THR A 57 -21.36 -4.77 -8.87
N GLU A 58 -21.75 -3.94 -9.85
CA GLU A 58 -22.27 -4.38 -11.15
C GLU A 58 -21.21 -5.15 -11.95
N GLN A 59 -19.98 -4.63 -11.96
CA GLN A 59 -18.85 -5.31 -12.62
C GLN A 59 -18.50 -6.63 -11.93
N MET A 60 -18.55 -6.70 -10.59
CA MET A 60 -18.32 -7.96 -9.86
C MET A 60 -19.39 -9.01 -10.14
N LEU A 61 -20.66 -8.61 -10.19
CA LEU A 61 -21.77 -9.50 -10.56
C LEU A 61 -21.61 -10.00 -11.99
N LEU A 62 -21.22 -9.13 -12.94
CA LEU A 62 -20.89 -9.56 -14.30
C LEU A 62 -19.76 -10.61 -14.27
N LEU A 63 -18.66 -10.37 -13.56
CA LEU A 63 -17.55 -11.33 -13.50
C LEU A 63 -17.98 -12.69 -12.94
N ALA A 64 -18.86 -12.71 -11.94
CA ALA A 64 -19.46 -13.94 -11.41
C ALA A 64 -20.26 -14.69 -12.49
N ASP A 65 -21.16 -13.98 -13.19
CA ASP A 65 -21.94 -14.55 -14.30
C ASP A 65 -21.04 -15.06 -15.43
N LEU A 66 -19.94 -14.36 -15.72
CA LEU A 66 -18.97 -14.79 -16.74
C LEU A 66 -18.22 -16.06 -16.32
N ALA A 67 -17.86 -16.18 -15.05
CA ALA A 67 -17.23 -17.38 -14.53
C ALA A 67 -18.16 -18.60 -14.61
N ASP A 68 -19.47 -18.43 -14.40
CA ASP A 68 -20.46 -19.50 -14.57
C ASP A 68 -20.71 -19.84 -16.04
N ARG A 69 -20.80 -18.82 -16.92
CA ARG A 69 -21.13 -19.02 -18.34
C ARG A 69 -19.98 -19.56 -19.18
N TYR A 70 -18.76 -19.12 -18.92
CA TYR A 70 -17.59 -19.40 -19.76
C TYR A 70 -16.55 -20.30 -19.10
N SER A 71 -16.76 -20.69 -17.85
CA SER A 71 -15.80 -21.43 -17.03
C SER A 71 -16.54 -22.38 -16.06
N ASN A 72 -15.98 -22.62 -14.88
CA ASN A 72 -16.45 -23.53 -13.84
C ASN A 72 -16.89 -22.78 -12.56
N GLY A 73 -17.36 -21.53 -12.69
CA GLY A 73 -17.86 -20.72 -11.59
C GLY A 73 -16.81 -20.26 -10.58
N ASN A 74 -15.51 -20.30 -10.92
CA ASN A 74 -14.44 -19.89 -10.02
C ASN A 74 -13.66 -18.69 -10.55
N ILE A 75 -13.47 -17.69 -9.68
CA ILE A 75 -12.60 -16.53 -9.90
C ILE A 75 -11.42 -16.60 -8.92
N ARG A 76 -10.25 -16.12 -9.33
CA ARG A 76 -9.08 -15.93 -8.46
C ARG A 76 -8.65 -14.49 -8.48
N THR A 77 -8.23 -13.95 -7.34
CA THR A 77 -7.55 -12.65 -7.26
C THR A 77 -6.04 -12.83 -7.38
N THR A 78 -5.35 -11.83 -7.93
CA THR A 78 -3.89 -11.79 -7.99
C THR A 78 -3.32 -10.86 -6.93
N ILE A 79 -2.04 -11.04 -6.59
CA ILE A 79 -1.30 -10.10 -5.74
C ILE A 79 -1.07 -8.73 -6.40
N ASN A 80 -1.41 -8.63 -7.68
CA ASN A 80 -1.35 -7.42 -8.50
C ASN A 80 -2.78 -6.92 -8.78
N GLN A 81 -3.71 -7.11 -7.83
CA GLN A 81 -5.04 -6.49 -7.81
C GLN A 81 -5.99 -6.91 -8.95
N ASN A 82 -5.63 -7.89 -9.78
CA ASN A 82 -6.44 -8.37 -10.88
C ASN A 82 -7.32 -9.57 -10.52
N MET A 83 -8.26 -9.90 -11.40
CA MET A 83 -9.07 -11.12 -11.32
C MET A 83 -8.78 -12.06 -12.48
N ILE A 84 -8.85 -13.36 -12.23
CA ILE A 84 -8.58 -14.41 -13.22
C ILE A 84 -9.75 -15.38 -13.30
N ILE A 85 -10.29 -15.52 -14.51
CA ILE A 85 -11.20 -16.61 -14.88
C ILE A 85 -10.35 -17.69 -15.56
N ARG A 86 -10.20 -18.84 -14.91
CA ARG A 86 -9.44 -20.00 -15.45
C ARG A 86 -10.39 -20.92 -16.20
N TRP A 87 -9.90 -21.95 -16.89
CA TRP A 87 -10.73 -22.98 -17.52
C TRP A 87 -11.70 -22.46 -18.57
N VAL A 88 -11.34 -21.38 -19.26
CA VAL A 88 -12.12 -20.84 -20.38
C VAL A 88 -11.78 -21.64 -21.63
N PRO A 89 -12.75 -22.26 -22.33
CA PRO A 89 -12.48 -22.89 -23.62
C PRO A 89 -11.92 -21.85 -24.61
N GLU A 90 -10.81 -22.16 -25.28
CA GLU A 90 -10.14 -21.21 -26.18
C GLU A 90 -11.07 -20.72 -27.31
N SER A 91 -12.00 -21.57 -27.76
CA SER A 91 -13.01 -21.21 -28.76
C SER A 91 -14.03 -20.17 -28.31
N ARG A 92 -14.16 -19.91 -27.00
CA ARG A 92 -15.12 -18.96 -26.40
C ARG A 92 -14.47 -17.65 -25.96
N ILE A 93 -13.17 -17.49 -26.21
CA ILE A 93 -12.42 -16.32 -25.69
C ILE A 93 -12.88 -14.99 -26.31
N ALA A 94 -13.36 -15.01 -27.55
CA ALA A 94 -13.90 -13.83 -28.22
C ALA A 94 -15.23 -13.38 -27.61
N ASP A 95 -16.10 -14.33 -27.25
CA ASP A 95 -17.38 -14.05 -26.57
C ASP A 95 -17.13 -13.48 -25.18
N LEU A 96 -16.22 -14.08 -24.41
CA LEU A 96 -15.83 -13.59 -23.09
C LEU A 96 -15.29 -12.15 -23.17
N TYR A 97 -14.42 -11.87 -24.14
CA TYR A 97 -13.91 -10.51 -24.38
C TYR A 97 -15.05 -9.52 -24.67
N ALA A 98 -16.00 -9.88 -25.54
CA ALA A 98 -17.11 -9.00 -25.88
C ALA A 98 -17.97 -8.64 -24.66
N ASP A 99 -18.24 -9.62 -23.79
CA ASP A 99 -18.99 -9.39 -22.57
C ASP A 99 -18.20 -8.56 -21.55
N LEU A 100 -16.90 -8.80 -21.38
CA LEU A 100 -16.02 -7.96 -20.55
C LEU A 100 -15.99 -6.51 -21.06
N ALA A 101 -15.87 -6.33 -22.37
CA ALA A 101 -15.82 -5.02 -23.01
C ALA A 101 -17.11 -4.22 -22.81
N SER A 102 -18.26 -4.90 -22.70
CA SER A 102 -19.55 -4.26 -22.45
C SER A 102 -19.63 -3.49 -21.12
N GLN A 103 -18.73 -3.78 -20.17
CA GLN A 103 -18.62 -3.12 -18.86
C GLN A 103 -17.24 -2.48 -18.61
N GLY A 104 -16.45 -2.28 -19.67
CA GLY A 104 -15.12 -1.67 -19.55
C GLY A 104 -14.09 -2.52 -18.80
N LEU A 105 -14.23 -3.85 -18.82
CA LEU A 105 -13.34 -4.80 -18.15
C LEU A 105 -12.36 -5.51 -19.11
N ALA A 106 -12.23 -5.01 -20.34
CA ALA A 106 -11.44 -5.62 -21.40
C ALA A 106 -10.17 -4.82 -21.75
N ASP A 107 -9.68 -4.02 -20.80
CA ASP A 107 -8.44 -3.27 -20.99
C ASP A 107 -7.23 -4.22 -21.13
N PRO A 108 -6.37 -4.00 -22.14
CA PRO A 108 -5.19 -4.82 -22.35
C PRO A 108 -4.08 -4.48 -21.34
N GLY A 109 -3.08 -5.35 -21.29
CA GLY A 109 -1.85 -5.13 -20.54
C GLY A 109 -1.93 -5.55 -19.09
N ALA A 110 -2.67 -6.61 -18.78
CA ALA A 110 -2.65 -7.22 -17.45
C ALA A 110 -1.24 -7.71 -17.10
N GLU A 111 -0.80 -7.45 -15.86
CA GLU A 111 0.50 -7.88 -15.32
C GLU A 111 1.72 -7.31 -16.08
N LEU A 112 1.54 -6.24 -16.86
CA LEU A 112 2.59 -5.49 -17.56
C LEU A 112 2.83 -4.14 -16.88
N VAL A 113 3.76 -3.33 -17.39
CA VAL A 113 4.15 -2.05 -16.75
C VAL A 113 3.01 -1.03 -16.67
N GLU A 114 2.07 -1.06 -17.62
CA GLU A 114 0.85 -0.25 -17.59
C GLU A 114 -0.16 -0.70 -16.52
N ASP A 115 0.06 -1.83 -15.86
CA ASP A 115 -0.76 -2.36 -14.77
C ASP A 115 -0.22 -1.90 -13.41
N ILE A 116 -0.36 -0.60 -13.18
CA ILE A 116 0.20 0.07 -12.01
C ILE A 116 -0.59 -0.33 -10.76
N ILE A 117 0.12 -0.86 -9.77
CA ILE A 117 -0.47 -1.23 -8.48
C ILE A 117 -0.37 -0.05 -7.54
N ALA A 118 -1.49 0.33 -6.93
CA ALA A 118 -1.54 1.40 -5.95
C ALA A 118 -2.30 0.95 -4.70
N CYS A 119 -1.84 1.35 -3.52
CA CYS A 119 -2.69 1.27 -2.33
C CYS A 119 -3.69 2.44 -2.33
N PRO A 120 -4.68 2.48 -1.41
CA PRO A 120 -5.61 3.58 -1.35
C PRO A 120 -4.94 4.95 -1.15
N GLY A 121 -3.89 5.01 -0.33
CA GLY A 121 -3.24 6.29 -0.02
C GLY A 121 -4.20 7.24 0.69
N THR A 122 -4.06 8.54 0.49
CA THR A 122 -4.95 9.55 1.11
C THR A 122 -6.40 9.49 0.61
N ASP A 123 -6.70 8.70 -0.42
CA ASP A 123 -8.07 8.55 -0.94
C ASP A 123 -9.03 7.97 0.13
N THR A 124 -8.58 6.97 0.91
CA THR A 124 -9.39 6.37 2.00
C THR A 124 -8.59 6.02 3.25
N CYS A 125 -7.26 5.85 3.16
CA CYS A 125 -6.47 5.38 4.29
C CYS A 125 -6.00 6.53 5.17
N GLY A 126 -6.31 6.49 6.47
CA GLY A 126 -5.86 7.52 7.42
C GLY A 126 -4.34 7.56 7.65
N LEU A 127 -3.61 6.49 7.31
CA LEU A 127 -2.13 6.49 7.30
C LEU A 127 -1.53 6.94 5.97
N GLY A 128 -2.36 7.25 4.97
CA GLY A 128 -1.91 7.76 3.69
C GLY A 128 -1.19 9.09 3.89
N ILE A 129 0.06 9.18 3.42
CA ILE A 129 0.79 10.45 3.38
C ILE A 129 0.52 11.15 2.06
N THR A 130 0.44 10.39 0.95
CA THR A 130 0.15 10.92 -0.38
C THR A 130 -0.94 10.11 -1.11
N SER A 131 -1.57 10.70 -2.14
CA SER A 131 -2.50 10.05 -3.05
C SER A 131 -1.75 9.16 -4.03
N SER A 132 -1.56 7.89 -3.65
CA SER A 132 -0.95 6.89 -4.53
C SER A 132 -1.80 6.60 -5.76
N LYS A 133 -3.13 6.66 -5.64
CA LYS A 133 -4.05 6.46 -6.76
C LYS A 133 -4.03 7.64 -7.74
N GLY A 134 -3.98 8.87 -7.23
CA GLY A 134 -3.81 10.06 -8.06
C GLY A 134 -2.48 10.03 -8.85
N LEU A 135 -1.38 9.62 -8.20
CA LEU A 135 -0.11 9.42 -8.91
C LEU A 135 -0.19 8.28 -9.95
N ALA A 136 -0.88 7.17 -9.65
CA ALA A 136 -1.06 6.08 -10.59
C ALA A 136 -1.78 6.55 -11.87
N ARG A 137 -2.80 7.42 -11.75
CA ARG A 137 -3.47 8.06 -12.89
C ARG A 137 -2.51 8.93 -13.71
N ALA A 138 -1.69 9.74 -13.04
CA ALA A 138 -0.68 10.57 -13.73
C ALA A 138 0.40 9.73 -14.43
N LEU A 139 0.74 8.54 -13.92
CA LEU A 139 1.70 7.62 -14.54
C LEU A 139 1.09 6.76 -15.65
N ALA A 140 -0.22 6.55 -15.67
CA ALA A 140 -0.89 5.83 -16.75
C ALA A 140 -0.71 6.51 -18.12
N GLU A 141 -0.46 7.83 -18.14
CA GLU A 141 -0.12 8.56 -19.36
C GLU A 141 1.26 8.21 -19.92
N VAL A 142 2.20 7.80 -19.04
CA VAL A 142 3.54 7.33 -19.42
C VAL A 142 3.49 5.92 -20.00
N PHE A 143 2.55 5.10 -19.52
CA PHE A 143 2.37 3.70 -19.91
C PHE A 143 0.96 3.45 -20.47
N PRO A 144 0.65 3.92 -21.69
CA PRO A 144 -0.67 3.72 -22.28
C PRO A 144 -0.97 2.22 -22.51
N ALA A 145 -2.14 1.78 -22.07
CA ALA A 145 -2.54 0.37 -22.07
C ALA A 145 -2.40 -0.30 -23.44
N GLY A 146 -1.77 -1.49 -23.47
CA GLY A 146 -1.61 -2.32 -24.66
C GLY A 146 -0.60 -1.77 -25.69
N ARG A 147 -0.04 -0.58 -25.44
CA ARG A 147 0.90 0.12 -26.32
C ARG A 147 2.31 0.22 -25.73
N VAL A 148 2.54 -0.40 -24.58
CA VAL A 148 3.87 -0.45 -23.98
C VAL A 148 4.78 -1.32 -24.86
N PRO A 149 6.00 -0.86 -25.19
CA PRO A 149 6.91 -1.65 -26.01
C PRO A 149 7.51 -2.84 -25.24
N GLU A 150 7.90 -3.87 -26.00
CA GLU A 150 8.45 -5.14 -25.52
C GLU A 150 9.66 -4.98 -24.56
N ASP A 151 10.38 -3.86 -24.65
CA ASP A 151 11.52 -3.58 -23.79
C ASP A 151 11.18 -3.33 -22.31
N LEU A 152 9.89 -3.11 -22.01
CA LEU A 152 9.39 -2.88 -20.66
C LEU A 152 8.52 -4.04 -20.13
N LYS A 153 8.46 -5.18 -20.81
CA LYS A 153 7.59 -6.31 -20.43
C LYS A 153 7.84 -6.88 -19.02
N ASP A 154 9.08 -6.78 -18.54
CA ASP A 154 9.50 -7.27 -17.22
C ASP A 154 9.55 -6.15 -16.17
N VAL A 155 8.88 -5.03 -16.44
CA VAL A 155 8.86 -3.85 -15.57
C VAL A 155 7.55 -3.82 -14.80
N SER A 156 7.67 -3.66 -13.48
CA SER A 156 6.53 -3.46 -12.58
C SER A 156 6.61 -2.08 -11.93
N VAL A 157 5.45 -1.44 -11.76
CA VAL A 157 5.30 -0.17 -11.05
C VAL A 157 4.36 -0.38 -9.87
N LYS A 158 4.85 -0.11 -8.64
CA LYS A 158 4.05 -0.26 -7.41
C LYS A 158 4.16 1.01 -6.56
N ILE A 159 3.03 1.58 -6.18
CA ILE A 159 2.92 2.90 -5.52
C ILE A 159 2.21 2.74 -4.17
N SER A 160 2.87 3.11 -3.09
CA SER A 160 2.26 3.19 -1.76
C SER A 160 2.12 4.64 -1.32
N GLY A 161 0.99 5.03 -0.75
CA GLY A 161 0.80 6.37 -0.20
C GLY A 161 1.65 6.65 1.04
N CYS A 162 2.28 5.63 1.65
CA CYS A 162 3.20 5.78 2.78
C CYS A 162 4.23 4.62 2.82
N HIS A 163 5.13 4.67 3.80
CA HIS A 163 6.24 3.72 3.98
C HIS A 163 5.81 2.28 4.34
N ASN A 164 4.55 2.06 4.75
CA ASN A 164 4.03 0.73 5.14
C ASN A 164 3.97 -0.29 3.99
N SER A 165 4.12 0.16 2.74
CA SER A 165 4.28 -0.73 1.59
C SER A 165 3.10 -1.66 1.29
N CYS A 166 1.85 -1.21 1.50
CA CYS A 166 0.66 -2.02 1.18
C CYS A 166 0.59 -2.43 -0.31
N ALA A 167 1.13 -1.62 -1.23
CA ALA A 167 1.25 -1.98 -2.65
C ALA A 167 2.51 -2.80 -2.97
N GLN A 168 3.36 -3.06 -1.98
CA GLN A 168 4.64 -3.78 -2.09
C GLN A 168 5.67 -3.03 -2.97
N HIS A 169 5.85 -1.73 -2.77
CA HIS A 169 6.79 -0.93 -3.57
C HIS A 169 8.25 -1.43 -3.52
N HIS A 170 8.66 -2.09 -2.44
CA HIS A 170 10.02 -2.62 -2.28
C HIS A 170 10.40 -3.75 -3.25
N ILE A 171 9.42 -4.43 -3.85
CA ILE A 171 9.67 -5.59 -4.73
C ILE A 171 9.34 -5.29 -6.20
N ALA A 172 9.08 -4.02 -6.54
CA ALA A 172 8.86 -3.56 -7.90
C ALA A 172 10.15 -3.12 -8.59
N THR A 173 10.16 -3.19 -9.93
CA THR A 173 11.23 -2.60 -10.75
C THR A 173 11.30 -1.09 -10.49
N ILE A 174 10.13 -0.44 -10.42
CA ILE A 174 9.92 0.96 -10.06
C ILE A 174 8.94 0.99 -8.87
N GLY A 175 9.47 1.22 -7.67
CA GLY A 175 8.69 1.36 -6.44
C GLY A 175 8.60 2.81 -6.00
N LEU A 176 7.44 3.24 -5.52
CA LEU A 176 7.22 4.60 -5.04
C LEU A 176 6.54 4.55 -3.67
N HIS A 177 7.01 5.35 -2.70
CA HIS A 177 6.25 5.58 -1.48
C HIS A 177 6.14 7.06 -1.09
N GLY A 178 4.96 7.45 -0.59
CA GLY A 178 4.66 8.80 -0.16
C GLY A 178 5.46 9.25 1.06
N VAL A 179 5.99 10.48 0.99
CA VAL A 179 6.66 11.19 2.09
C VAL A 179 6.32 12.69 1.99
N GLY A 180 6.20 13.38 3.11
CA GLY A 180 6.14 14.85 3.11
C GLY A 180 7.54 15.45 3.26
N LYS A 181 7.77 16.61 2.63
CA LYS A 181 9.02 17.36 2.79
C LYS A 181 8.73 18.84 3.05
N ARG A 182 9.32 19.38 4.12
CA ARG A 182 9.24 20.80 4.46
C ARG A 182 10.12 21.63 3.52
N ILE A 183 9.55 22.65 2.90
CA ILE A 183 10.21 23.59 1.99
C ILE A 183 9.87 25.01 2.47
N GLY A 184 10.77 25.62 3.25
CA GLY A 184 10.48 26.89 3.91
C GLY A 184 9.37 26.72 4.95
N GLU A 185 8.33 27.54 4.84
CA GLU A 185 7.16 27.54 5.73
C GLU A 185 6.09 26.50 5.31
N HIS A 186 6.18 25.98 4.09
CA HIS A 186 5.22 25.04 3.51
C HIS A 186 5.71 23.58 3.59
N VAL A 187 4.80 22.63 3.42
CA VAL A 187 5.12 21.21 3.23
C VAL A 187 4.65 20.79 1.85
N ALA A 188 5.46 20.02 1.14
CA ALA A 188 5.13 19.50 -0.19
C ALA A 188 5.07 17.97 -0.20
N PRO A 189 4.17 17.37 -1.00
CA PRO A 189 4.08 15.93 -1.23
C PRO A 189 5.25 15.46 -2.10
N PHE A 190 5.91 14.40 -1.65
CA PHE A 190 7.01 13.76 -2.34
C PHE A 190 6.79 12.25 -2.40
N TYR A 191 7.50 11.60 -3.31
CA TYR A 191 7.65 10.15 -3.34
C TYR A 191 9.13 9.78 -3.25
N GLU A 192 9.47 8.87 -2.36
CA GLU A 192 10.76 8.17 -2.41
C GLU A 192 10.71 7.12 -3.53
N LEU A 193 11.61 7.25 -4.50
CA LEU A 193 11.77 6.31 -5.61
C LEU A 193 12.71 5.17 -5.20
N HIS A 194 12.21 3.94 -5.35
CA HIS A 194 12.95 2.69 -5.22
C HIS A 194 13.16 2.06 -6.59
N LEU A 195 14.37 1.62 -6.89
CA LEU A 195 14.68 0.96 -8.16
C LEU A 195 15.30 -0.43 -7.97
N GLY A 196 14.93 -1.35 -8.85
CA GLY A 196 15.57 -2.67 -8.98
C GLY A 196 15.03 -3.77 -8.05
N GLY A 197 13.84 -3.59 -7.49
CA GLY A 197 13.13 -4.65 -6.79
C GLY A 197 12.62 -5.71 -7.77
N LYS A 198 12.64 -6.99 -7.36
CA LYS A 198 12.07 -8.10 -8.14
C LYS A 198 11.82 -9.31 -7.26
N VAL A 199 10.78 -10.08 -7.59
CA VAL A 199 10.45 -11.37 -6.94
C VAL A 199 10.86 -12.58 -7.76
N ASN A 200 10.95 -12.43 -9.08
CA ASN A 200 11.26 -13.52 -9.99
C ASN A 200 12.78 -13.73 -10.12
N GLY A 201 13.21 -14.99 -10.22
CA GLY A 201 14.62 -15.36 -10.28
C GLY A 201 15.33 -15.09 -8.95
N THR A 202 16.39 -14.29 -8.96
CA THR A 202 17.07 -13.86 -7.73
C THR A 202 16.32 -12.69 -7.12
N ALA A 203 15.52 -12.97 -6.09
CA ALA A 203 14.76 -11.96 -5.37
C ALA A 203 15.68 -10.84 -4.83
N LYS A 204 15.21 -9.59 -4.98
CA LYS A 204 15.96 -8.40 -4.58
C LYS A 204 14.99 -7.31 -4.10
N ILE A 205 15.39 -6.61 -3.05
CA ILE A 205 14.71 -5.41 -2.58
C ILE A 205 15.20 -4.19 -3.36
N GLY A 206 14.26 -3.37 -3.83
CA GLY A 206 14.51 -2.11 -4.49
C GLY A 206 15.29 -1.16 -3.59
N GLN A 207 16.22 -0.42 -4.19
CA GLN A 207 17.07 0.51 -3.47
C GLN A 207 16.44 1.90 -3.50
N MET A 208 16.32 2.56 -2.34
CA MET A 208 16.01 3.99 -2.27
C MET A 208 17.05 4.78 -3.07
N VAL A 209 16.58 5.55 -4.05
CA VAL A 209 17.42 6.30 -5.00
C VAL A 209 17.33 7.79 -4.72
N VAL A 210 16.13 8.34 -4.74
CA VAL A 210 15.88 9.79 -4.70
C VAL A 210 14.44 10.09 -4.31
N LYS A 211 14.25 11.22 -3.61
CA LYS A 211 12.92 11.79 -3.34
C LYS A 211 12.54 12.77 -4.45
N LEU A 212 11.38 12.55 -5.06
CA LEU A 212 10.83 13.35 -6.14
C LEU A 212 9.57 14.07 -5.65
N PRO A 213 9.37 15.36 -5.96
CA PRO A 213 8.08 16.02 -5.75
C PRO A 213 6.98 15.26 -6.50
N ALA A 214 5.79 15.14 -5.92
CA ALA A 214 4.71 14.32 -6.48
C ALA A 214 4.38 14.67 -7.93
N LYS A 215 4.40 15.97 -8.29
CA LYS A 215 4.14 16.47 -9.64
C LYS A 215 5.29 16.20 -10.64
N SER A 216 6.50 15.94 -10.17
CA SER A 216 7.66 15.65 -11.02
C SER A 216 7.85 14.17 -11.32
N VAL A 217 7.14 13.27 -10.61
CA VAL A 217 7.36 11.82 -10.73
C VAL A 217 7.17 11.33 -12.16
N SER A 218 6.08 11.70 -12.86
CA SER A 218 5.85 11.25 -14.24
C SER A 218 6.98 11.66 -15.17
N ALA A 219 7.44 12.91 -15.07
CA ALA A 219 8.55 13.40 -15.89
C ALA A 219 9.88 12.69 -15.57
N ALA A 220 10.13 12.41 -14.28
CA ALA A 220 11.31 11.69 -13.83
C ALA A 220 11.34 10.23 -14.30
N ILE A 221 10.18 9.54 -14.29
CA ILE A 221 10.06 8.16 -14.79
C ILE A 221 10.23 8.11 -16.31
N THR A 222 9.67 9.07 -17.05
CA THR A 222 9.93 9.21 -18.50
C THR A 222 11.42 9.37 -18.78
N HIS A 223 12.11 10.25 -18.05
CA HIS A 223 13.56 10.43 -18.21
C HIS A 223 14.35 9.16 -17.87
N LEU A 224 13.97 8.43 -16.83
CA LEU A 224 14.59 7.15 -16.48
C LEU A 224 14.49 6.14 -17.64
N ILE A 225 13.34 6.08 -18.30
CA ILE A 225 13.12 5.21 -19.47
C ILE A 225 13.98 5.67 -20.65
N ASP A 226 14.11 6.97 -20.87
CA ASP A 226 14.95 7.52 -21.94
C ASP A 226 16.43 7.22 -21.70
N VAL A 227 16.93 7.40 -20.47
CA VAL A 227 18.28 7.02 -20.05
C VAL A 227 18.51 5.52 -20.25
N TYR A 228 17.55 4.68 -19.86
CA TYR A 228 17.61 3.25 -20.14
C TYR A 228 17.74 2.96 -21.63
N ARG A 229 16.89 3.53 -22.47
CA ARG A 229 16.92 3.29 -23.92
C ARG A 229 18.18 3.81 -24.59
N ARG A 230 18.74 4.91 -24.08
CA ARG A 230 19.99 5.51 -24.55
C ARG A 230 21.21 4.62 -24.22
N ASP A 231 21.25 4.09 -23.01
CA ASP A 231 22.48 3.49 -22.44
C ASP A 231 22.41 1.96 -22.27
N ARG A 232 21.31 1.31 -22.67
CA ARG A 232 21.15 -0.15 -22.60
C ARG A 232 22.07 -0.88 -23.57
N GLN A 233 22.50 -2.05 -23.15
CA GLN A 233 23.17 -3.01 -24.01
C GLN A 233 22.15 -3.81 -24.85
N SER A 234 22.61 -4.46 -25.92
CA SER A 234 21.74 -5.27 -26.77
C SER A 234 21.09 -6.41 -25.96
N GLY A 235 19.76 -6.51 -26.01
CA GLY A 235 18.99 -7.51 -25.25
C GLY A 235 18.84 -7.21 -23.75
N GLU A 236 19.32 -6.07 -23.26
CA GLU A 236 19.24 -5.71 -21.85
C GLU A 236 17.87 -5.09 -21.50
N GLY A 237 17.12 -5.73 -20.60
CA GLY A 237 15.90 -5.17 -20.01
C GLY A 237 16.19 -4.14 -18.90
N LEU A 238 15.21 -3.29 -18.59
CA LEU A 238 15.35 -2.25 -17.57
C LEU A 238 15.84 -2.77 -16.19
N PRO A 239 15.37 -3.92 -15.66
CA PRO A 239 15.89 -4.44 -14.39
C PRO A 239 17.41 -4.72 -14.41
N ALA A 240 17.91 -5.32 -15.49
CA ALA A 240 19.33 -5.61 -15.66
C ALA A 240 20.16 -4.33 -15.83
N PHE A 241 19.60 -3.35 -16.56
CA PHE A 241 20.18 -2.02 -16.70
C PHE A 241 20.34 -1.32 -15.34
N ILE A 242 19.31 -1.33 -14.50
CA ILE A 242 19.36 -0.75 -13.14
C ILE A 242 20.45 -1.42 -12.31
N ASP A 243 20.54 -2.75 -12.36
CA ASP A 243 21.55 -3.52 -11.64
C ASP A 243 22.98 -3.17 -12.10
N ARG A 244 23.20 -3.01 -13.41
CA ARG A 244 24.51 -2.69 -14.00
C ARG A 244 24.94 -1.24 -13.76
N VAL A 245 24.04 -0.28 -13.98
CA VAL A 245 24.35 1.15 -13.87
C VAL A 245 24.46 1.59 -12.41
N GLY A 246 23.61 1.02 -11.56
CA GLY A 246 23.61 1.26 -10.13
C GLY A 246 22.96 2.58 -9.71
N LYS A 247 22.50 2.62 -8.45
CA LYS A 247 21.69 3.72 -7.91
C LYS A 247 22.36 5.10 -7.96
N VAL A 248 23.68 5.19 -7.88
CA VAL A 248 24.38 6.49 -7.79
C VAL A 248 24.25 7.25 -9.11
N LYS A 249 24.55 6.59 -10.24
CA LYS A 249 24.43 7.20 -11.56
C LYS A 249 22.98 7.53 -11.91
N LEU A 250 22.05 6.63 -11.57
CA LEU A 250 20.62 6.88 -11.81
C LEU A 250 20.10 8.03 -10.95
N LYS A 251 20.58 8.17 -9.71
CA LYS A 251 20.27 9.32 -8.88
C LYS A 251 20.74 10.62 -9.54
N ASP A 252 21.97 10.65 -10.07
CA ASP A 252 22.53 11.85 -10.71
C ASP A 252 21.68 12.32 -11.90
N GLU A 253 21.21 11.38 -12.73
CA GLU A 253 20.28 11.64 -13.85
C GLU A 253 18.92 12.22 -13.38
N LEU A 254 18.50 11.90 -12.15
CA LEU A 254 17.21 12.31 -11.59
C LEU A 254 17.26 13.58 -10.75
N ILE A 255 18.46 14.11 -10.42
CA ILE A 255 18.63 15.36 -9.66
C ILE A 255 17.81 16.53 -10.23
N PRO A 256 17.75 16.77 -11.55
CA PRO A 256 16.97 17.88 -12.12
C PRO A 256 15.47 17.82 -11.76
N TYR A 257 14.94 16.62 -11.52
CA TYR A 257 13.53 16.39 -11.16
C TYR A 257 13.25 16.50 -9.66
N THR A 258 14.26 16.80 -8.83
CA THR A 258 14.11 16.95 -7.37
C THR A 258 13.80 18.39 -6.94
N ILE A 259 13.86 19.32 -7.89
CA ILE A 259 13.72 20.76 -7.66
C ILE A 259 12.25 21.09 -7.47
N VAL A 260 11.95 21.83 -6.40
CA VAL A 260 10.61 22.37 -6.10
C VAL A 260 10.67 23.88 -6.28
N PRO A 261 9.83 24.47 -7.14
CA PRO A 261 9.66 25.93 -7.21
C PRO A 261 9.19 26.50 -5.88
N SER A 262 9.36 27.81 -5.66
CA SER A 262 8.74 28.44 -4.48
C SER A 262 7.21 28.39 -4.59
N PHE A 263 6.51 28.45 -3.45
CA PHE A 263 5.04 28.49 -3.44
C PHE A 263 4.47 29.64 -4.29
N GLN A 264 5.19 30.76 -4.37
CA GLN A 264 4.79 31.94 -5.16
C GLN A 264 4.99 31.73 -6.67
N ASP A 265 5.99 30.94 -7.05
CA ASP A 265 6.29 30.66 -8.46
C ASP A 265 5.36 29.57 -9.02
N ASP A 266 5.16 28.50 -8.24
CA ASP A 266 4.26 27.41 -8.61
C ASP A 266 3.73 26.71 -7.36
N SER A 267 2.53 27.11 -6.92
CA SER A 267 1.88 26.53 -5.75
C SER A 267 1.45 25.08 -5.97
N THR A 268 1.32 24.60 -7.22
CA THR A 268 0.78 23.25 -7.51
C THR A 268 1.64 22.12 -6.96
N PHE A 269 2.93 22.39 -6.69
CA PHE A 269 3.87 21.47 -6.04
C PHE A 269 3.58 21.24 -4.56
N TYR A 270 2.71 22.05 -3.95
CA TYR A 270 2.33 21.99 -2.55
C TYR A 270 0.92 21.42 -2.36
N TYR A 271 0.30 20.93 -3.44
CA TYR A 271 -0.94 20.16 -3.43
C TYR A 271 -0.63 18.77 -3.93
N ASP A 272 -1.22 17.76 -3.31
CA ASP A 272 -1.05 16.39 -3.81
C ASP A 272 -1.85 16.17 -5.10
N TRP A 273 -1.71 14.98 -5.70
CA TRP A 273 -2.65 14.55 -6.72
C TRP A 273 -4.06 14.50 -6.15
N GLU A 274 -4.98 15.23 -6.79
CA GLU A 274 -6.40 15.32 -6.43
C GLU A 274 -6.71 15.95 -5.07
N GLY A 275 -5.71 16.51 -4.38
CA GLY A 275 -5.92 17.33 -3.20
C GLY A 275 -6.40 18.72 -3.58
N GLU A 276 -7.43 19.21 -2.88
CA GLU A 276 -7.95 20.58 -3.03
C GLU A 276 -7.34 21.55 -2.00
N GLU A 277 -6.69 21.01 -0.96
CA GLU A 277 -6.06 21.76 0.13
C GLU A 277 -4.53 21.65 0.08
N GLU A 278 -3.86 22.64 0.68
CA GLU A 278 -2.40 22.63 0.80
C GLU A 278 -1.97 21.41 1.61
N PHE A 279 -0.90 20.77 1.15
CA PHE A 279 -0.39 19.54 1.74
C PHE A 279 0.11 19.77 3.17
N VAL A 280 -0.46 19.02 4.12
CA VAL A 280 -0.07 19.00 5.52
C VAL A 280 0.25 17.58 5.98
N LEU A 281 1.10 17.44 7.00
CA LEU A 281 1.46 16.15 7.59
C LEU A 281 0.71 15.86 8.90
N GLU A 282 -0.10 16.80 9.38
CA GLU A 282 -0.67 16.76 10.74
C GLU A 282 -1.97 15.94 10.83
N ASP A 283 -2.54 15.54 9.69
CA ASP A 283 -3.86 14.88 9.59
C ASP A 283 -3.80 13.35 9.41
N LEU A 284 -2.74 12.68 9.88
CA LEU A 284 -2.68 11.21 9.84
C LEU A 284 -3.66 10.60 10.86
N GLY A 285 -4.71 9.96 10.34
CA GLY A 285 -5.72 9.20 11.09
C GLY A 285 -5.36 7.72 11.29
N PRO A 286 -6.28 6.91 11.84
CA PRO A 286 -6.09 5.47 11.95
C PRO A 286 -6.00 4.82 10.55
N GLY A 287 -5.15 3.81 10.41
CA GLY A 287 -4.98 3.12 9.13
C GLY A 287 -6.01 2.05 8.90
N GLU A 288 -6.40 1.85 7.64
CA GLU A 288 -7.28 0.74 7.23
C GLU A 288 -6.50 -0.58 7.06
N CYS A 289 -5.43 -0.81 7.84
CA CYS A 289 -4.47 -1.86 7.56
C CYS A 289 -5.17 -3.23 7.47
N ALA A 290 -5.09 -3.87 6.31
CA ALA A 290 -5.69 -5.18 6.04
C ALA A 290 -4.91 -6.35 6.68
N GLY A 291 -4.11 -6.08 7.72
CA GLY A 291 -3.57 -7.15 8.56
C GLY A 291 -4.74 -7.92 9.16
N GLY A 292 -4.67 -9.24 9.16
CA GLY A 292 -5.65 -10.04 9.87
C GLY A 292 -5.70 -9.59 11.33
N ALA A 293 -6.88 -9.60 11.95
CA ALA A 293 -7.05 -9.19 13.35
C ALA A 293 -6.01 -9.83 14.29
N LEU A 294 -5.63 -11.09 14.03
CA LEU A 294 -4.54 -11.79 14.75
C LEU A 294 -3.20 -11.07 14.65
N GLU A 295 -2.80 -10.66 13.46
CA GLU A 295 -1.52 -9.97 13.22
C GLU A 295 -1.52 -8.60 13.89
N MET A 296 -2.65 -7.91 13.92
CA MET A 296 -2.81 -6.64 14.64
C MET A 296 -2.68 -6.82 16.15
N ILE A 297 -3.30 -7.87 16.70
CA ILE A 297 -3.19 -8.23 18.12
C ILE A 297 -1.74 -8.57 18.48
N GLU A 298 -1.12 -9.47 17.71
CA GLU A 298 0.28 -9.88 17.92
C GLU A 298 1.24 -8.69 17.83
N ASN A 299 1.06 -7.82 16.84
CA ASN A 299 1.86 -6.60 16.68
C ASN A 299 1.68 -5.64 17.85
N GLY A 300 0.45 -5.45 18.36
CA GLY A 300 0.20 -4.59 19.52
C GLY A 300 0.85 -5.13 20.80
N ILE A 301 0.85 -6.45 21.00
CA ILE A 301 1.57 -7.09 22.11
C ILE A 301 3.08 -6.96 21.93
N LEU A 302 3.60 -7.14 20.71
CA LEU A 302 5.01 -6.98 20.40
C LEU A 302 5.50 -5.54 20.62
N GLU A 303 4.71 -4.54 20.21
CA GLU A 303 4.98 -3.13 20.46
C GLU A 303 5.05 -2.85 21.97
N ALA A 304 4.11 -3.42 22.74
CA ALA A 304 4.11 -3.28 24.19
C ALA A 304 5.38 -3.84 24.84
N ASP A 305 5.88 -4.99 24.37
CA ASP A 305 7.14 -5.56 24.81
C ASP A 305 8.35 -4.69 24.51
N GLN A 306 8.38 -4.12 23.30
CA GLN A 306 9.46 -3.22 22.90
C GLN A 306 9.49 -1.98 23.79
N GLU A 307 8.33 -1.38 24.05
CA GLU A 307 8.22 -0.21 24.93
C GLU A 307 8.62 -0.55 26.39
N LEU A 308 8.27 -1.73 26.91
CA LEU A 308 8.75 -2.19 28.23
C LEU A 308 10.26 -2.40 28.28
N TYR A 309 10.84 -2.97 27.23
CA TYR A 309 12.28 -3.16 27.13
C TYR A 309 13.00 -1.81 27.14
N GLN A 310 12.50 -0.83 26.37
CA GLN A 310 13.03 0.53 26.38
C GLN A 310 12.86 1.20 27.75
N ALA A 311 11.69 1.05 28.41
CA ALA A 311 11.46 1.57 29.75
C ALA A 311 12.51 1.04 30.74
N LYS A 312 12.80 -0.26 30.70
CA LYS A 312 13.84 -0.88 31.54
C LYS A 312 15.21 -0.25 31.33
N LEU A 313 15.66 -0.12 30.08
CA LEU A 313 16.94 0.51 29.77
C LEU A 313 17.01 1.96 30.26
N LEU A 314 15.90 2.69 30.21
CA LEU A 314 15.81 4.06 30.69
C LEU A 314 15.89 4.16 32.22
N VAL A 315 15.27 3.22 32.96
CA VAL A 315 15.46 3.12 34.42
C VAL A 315 16.92 2.90 34.76
N ASP A 316 17.59 1.96 34.07
CA ASP A 316 18.99 1.62 34.31
C ASP A 316 19.92 2.83 34.04
N ASN A 317 19.55 3.67 33.07
CA ASN A 317 20.23 4.92 32.73
C ASN A 317 19.77 6.14 33.55
N HIS A 318 18.98 5.94 34.61
CA HIS A 318 18.48 7.00 35.50
C HIS A 318 17.58 8.04 34.79
N GLN A 319 16.98 7.68 33.64
CA GLN A 319 16.06 8.51 32.86
C GLN A 319 14.59 8.19 33.22
N TYR A 320 14.22 8.46 34.47
CA TYR A 320 12.98 7.97 35.07
C TYR A 320 11.69 8.50 34.44
N SER A 321 11.61 9.81 34.14
CA SER A 321 10.43 10.41 33.51
C SER A 321 10.15 9.79 32.13
N VAL A 322 11.20 9.58 31.33
CA VAL A 322 11.08 8.94 30.00
C VAL A 322 10.71 7.47 30.14
N SER A 323 11.23 6.77 31.14
CA SER A 323 10.81 5.40 31.45
C SER A 323 9.32 5.30 31.77
N VAL A 324 8.74 6.24 32.51
CA VAL A 324 7.30 6.25 32.81
C VAL A 324 6.50 6.47 31.53
N ASN A 325 6.96 7.35 30.63
CA ASN A 325 6.33 7.53 29.32
C ASN A 325 6.33 6.23 28.50
N LYS A 326 7.45 5.51 28.47
CA LYS A 326 7.55 4.20 27.81
C LYS A 326 6.67 3.13 28.47
N SER A 327 6.60 3.10 29.79
CA SER A 327 5.70 2.19 30.53
C SER A 327 4.23 2.47 30.23
N TYR A 328 3.85 3.74 30.12
CA TYR A 328 2.51 4.16 29.69
C TYR A 328 2.20 3.66 28.27
N ARG A 329 3.13 3.87 27.33
CA ARG A 329 2.97 3.45 25.92
C ARG A 329 2.83 1.94 25.78
N ALA A 330 3.55 1.17 26.60
CA ALA A 330 3.37 -0.28 26.66
C ALA A 330 1.95 -0.69 27.07
N VAL A 331 1.39 -0.06 28.12
CA VAL A 331 0.01 -0.33 28.55
C VAL A 331 -1.00 0.05 27.47
N LEU A 332 -0.80 1.21 26.84
CA LEU A 332 -1.66 1.67 25.75
C LEU A 332 -1.66 0.67 24.57
N ALA A 333 -0.48 0.24 24.12
CA ALA A 333 -0.34 -0.71 23.02
C ALA A 333 -1.03 -2.05 23.33
N ALA A 334 -0.81 -2.61 24.52
CA ALA A 334 -1.47 -3.86 24.94
C ALA A 334 -3.00 -3.72 25.10
N ALA A 335 -3.49 -2.56 25.54
CA ALA A 335 -4.93 -2.29 25.61
C ALA A 335 -5.56 -2.22 24.22
N LYS A 336 -4.90 -1.54 23.26
CA LYS A 336 -5.32 -1.51 21.86
C LYS A 336 -5.36 -2.91 21.25
N ALA A 337 -4.35 -3.75 21.52
CA ALA A 337 -4.32 -5.13 21.06
C ALA A 337 -5.59 -5.89 21.45
N LEU A 338 -6.03 -5.83 22.72
CA LEU A 338 -7.27 -6.52 23.12
C LEU A 338 -8.54 -5.92 22.47
N LEU A 339 -8.58 -4.62 22.22
CA LEU A 339 -9.74 -3.97 21.58
C LEU A 339 -9.96 -4.37 20.12
N VAL A 340 -8.92 -4.84 19.43
CA VAL A 340 -9.06 -5.41 18.08
C VAL A 340 -10.03 -6.61 18.08
N THR A 341 -10.09 -7.39 19.16
CA THR A 341 -11.03 -8.52 19.29
C THR A 341 -12.51 -8.08 19.32
N GLU A 342 -12.76 -6.82 19.64
CA GLU A 342 -14.08 -6.19 19.63
C GLU A 342 -14.34 -5.39 18.34
N GLY A 343 -13.41 -5.42 17.38
CA GLY A 343 -13.48 -4.65 16.14
C GLY A 343 -13.27 -3.14 16.34
N LEU A 344 -12.53 -2.75 17.38
CA LEU A 344 -12.29 -1.35 17.74
C LEU A 344 -10.82 -0.97 17.55
N GLU A 345 -10.57 0.16 16.90
CA GLU A 345 -9.25 0.78 16.74
C GLU A 345 -9.27 2.25 17.18
N PRO A 346 -9.24 2.52 18.50
CA PRO A 346 -9.29 3.88 19.01
C PRO A 346 -8.11 4.74 18.55
N SER A 347 -8.43 5.97 18.16
CA SER A 347 -7.46 6.95 17.63
C SER A 347 -6.74 7.71 18.75
N THR A 348 -7.34 7.79 19.94
CA THR A 348 -6.79 8.55 21.08
C THR A 348 -6.55 7.67 22.31
N ASP A 349 -5.63 8.09 23.18
CA ASP A 349 -5.33 7.39 24.43
C ASP A 349 -6.55 7.36 25.37
N ALA A 350 -7.31 8.46 25.42
CA ALA A 350 -8.49 8.58 26.27
C ALA A 350 -9.63 7.64 25.82
N GLU A 351 -9.88 7.58 24.51
CA GLU A 351 -10.83 6.64 23.91
C GLU A 351 -10.38 5.19 24.16
N THR A 352 -9.09 4.90 23.95
CA THR A 352 -8.51 3.57 24.20
C THR A 352 -8.82 3.07 25.61
N PHE A 353 -8.53 3.87 26.64
CA PHE A 353 -8.78 3.43 28.01
C PHE A 353 -10.27 3.32 28.35
N THR A 354 -11.10 4.20 27.79
CA THR A 354 -12.56 4.17 28.00
C THR A 354 -13.16 2.90 27.41
N GLU A 355 -12.84 2.60 26.16
CA GLU A 355 -13.31 1.39 25.49
C GLU A 355 -12.71 0.14 26.14
N PHE A 356 -11.43 0.15 26.53
CA PHE A 356 -10.82 -0.97 27.24
C PHE A 356 -11.56 -1.32 28.53
N ASP A 357 -11.82 -0.33 29.38
CA ASP A 357 -12.51 -0.55 30.64
C ASP A 357 -13.93 -1.10 30.40
N SER A 358 -14.65 -0.52 29.44
CA SER A 358 -16.03 -0.88 29.09
C SER A 358 -16.15 -2.28 28.44
N ARG A 359 -15.27 -2.58 27.48
CA ARG A 359 -15.40 -3.74 26.59
C ARG A 359 -14.57 -4.93 27.04
N ILE A 360 -13.46 -4.71 27.75
CA ILE A 360 -12.50 -5.76 28.11
C ILE A 360 -12.48 -5.98 29.63
N ALA A 361 -12.16 -4.95 30.41
CA ALA A 361 -11.93 -5.10 31.85
C ALA A 361 -13.22 -5.44 32.63
N GLN A 362 -14.37 -4.90 32.21
CA GLN A 362 -15.68 -5.24 32.79
C GLN A 362 -16.10 -6.68 32.51
N LYS A 363 -15.71 -7.25 31.37
CA LYS A 363 -15.98 -8.67 31.01
C LYS A 363 -15.09 -9.65 31.79
N GLY A 364 -14.13 -9.17 32.58
CA GLY A 364 -13.25 -10.02 33.37
C GLY A 364 -12.16 -10.72 32.55
N ILE A 365 -11.89 -10.25 31.33
CA ILE A 365 -10.84 -10.78 30.45
C ILE A 365 -9.44 -10.57 31.04
N VAL A 366 -9.25 -9.48 31.79
CA VAL A 366 -8.03 -9.21 32.56
C VAL A 366 -8.35 -9.19 34.06
N PRO A 367 -7.35 -9.42 34.94
CA PRO A 367 -7.54 -9.32 36.39
C PRO A 367 -8.17 -8.00 36.82
N ALA A 368 -9.06 -8.04 37.82
CA ALA A 368 -9.82 -6.88 38.27
C ALA A 368 -8.96 -5.68 38.72
N MET A 369 -7.68 -5.91 39.06
CA MET A 369 -6.73 -4.84 39.40
C MET A 369 -6.42 -3.89 38.23
N TYR A 370 -6.72 -4.29 36.99
CA TYR A 370 -6.52 -3.51 35.77
C TYR A 370 -7.78 -2.76 35.29
N ARG A 371 -8.85 -2.74 36.09
CA ARG A 371 -9.99 -1.85 35.88
C ARG A 371 -9.61 -0.39 36.21
N ASP A 372 -10.34 0.53 35.62
CA ASP A 372 -10.09 1.98 35.70
C ASP A 372 -8.68 2.31 35.20
N LEU A 373 -8.31 1.73 34.05
CA LEU A 373 -6.93 1.66 33.58
C LEU A 373 -6.29 3.05 33.49
N ARG A 374 -7.03 4.05 32.99
CA ARG A 374 -6.57 5.45 32.92
C ARG A 374 -6.13 5.98 34.28
N LYS A 375 -6.88 5.68 35.34
CA LYS A 375 -6.59 6.14 36.70
C LYS A 375 -5.38 5.42 37.30
N ARG A 376 -5.19 4.15 36.96
CA ARG A 376 -4.07 3.32 37.44
C ARG A 376 -2.74 3.68 36.77
N VAL A 377 -2.77 3.84 35.45
CA VAL A 377 -1.60 4.22 34.64
C VAL A 377 -1.18 5.65 34.98
N GLY A 378 -2.13 6.57 35.14
CA GLY A 378 -1.85 7.98 35.43
C GLY A 378 -1.24 8.71 34.23
N ASP A 379 -0.55 9.82 34.50
CA ASP A 379 -0.02 10.71 33.47
C ASP A 379 1.36 10.31 32.93
N LEU A 380 1.75 10.93 31.82
CA LEU A 380 3.04 10.77 31.14
C LEU A 380 4.21 11.36 31.97
N GLY A 381 4.58 10.71 33.08
CA GLY A 381 5.85 10.88 33.81
C GLY A 381 6.32 12.33 34.06
N PRO A 382 5.97 12.96 35.20
CA PRO A 382 6.44 14.31 35.55
C PRO A 382 7.97 14.42 35.57
N LYS A 383 8.52 15.63 35.38
CA LYS A 383 9.99 15.86 35.43
C LYS A 383 10.64 15.41 36.74
N GLU A 384 9.88 15.41 37.84
CA GLU A 384 10.33 15.04 39.20
C GLU A 384 10.15 13.55 39.52
N THR A 385 9.99 12.69 38.49
CA THR A 385 9.79 11.25 38.69
C THR A 385 10.99 10.61 39.39
N THR A 386 10.74 9.94 40.52
CA THR A 386 11.75 9.18 41.27
C THR A 386 12.00 7.80 40.64
N GLY A 387 13.17 7.21 40.92
CA GLY A 387 13.51 5.87 40.43
C GLY A 387 12.58 4.78 40.98
N GLU A 388 12.07 4.93 42.19
CA GLU A 388 11.06 4.04 42.78
C GLU A 388 9.74 4.10 42.01
N SER A 389 9.21 5.31 41.78
CA SER A 389 7.98 5.52 41.01
C SER A 389 8.09 4.98 39.57
N ALA A 390 9.23 5.19 38.91
CA ALA A 390 9.46 4.66 37.57
C ALA A 390 9.47 3.11 37.55
N ARG A 391 10.09 2.47 38.55
CA ARG A 391 10.08 1.01 38.68
C ARG A 391 8.67 0.47 38.95
N ASP A 392 7.91 1.11 39.82
CA ASP A 392 6.54 0.69 40.13
C ASP A 392 5.63 0.77 38.91
N LYS A 393 5.73 1.86 38.13
CA LYS A 393 5.00 2.02 36.87
C LYS A 393 5.41 0.98 35.83
N MET A 394 6.70 0.67 35.73
CA MET A 394 7.20 -0.38 34.84
C MET A 394 6.71 -1.77 35.26
N VAL A 395 6.69 -2.07 36.57
CA VAL A 395 6.17 -3.35 37.10
C VAL A 395 4.68 -3.48 36.83
N PHE A 396 3.90 -2.43 37.04
CA PHE A 396 2.48 -2.40 36.70
C PHE A 396 2.26 -2.65 35.20
N ALA A 397 2.99 -1.92 34.34
CA ALA A 397 2.91 -2.05 32.91
C ALA A 397 3.26 -3.47 32.45
N LYS A 398 4.34 -4.04 32.98
CA LYS A 398 4.75 -5.42 32.69
C LYS A 398 3.64 -6.41 33.04
N GLY A 399 3.09 -6.33 34.26
CA GLY A 399 2.02 -7.24 34.67
C GLY A 399 0.77 -7.11 33.78
N PHE A 400 0.43 -5.89 33.36
CA PHE A 400 -0.69 -5.66 32.45
C PHE A 400 -0.44 -6.27 31.07
N VAL A 401 0.74 -6.05 30.48
CA VAL A 401 1.12 -6.62 29.19
C VAL A 401 1.13 -8.16 29.25
N ASP A 402 1.65 -8.74 30.33
CA ASP A 402 1.62 -10.19 30.54
C ASP A 402 0.18 -10.73 30.64
N ALA A 403 -0.73 -10.00 31.30
CA ALA A 403 -2.15 -10.37 31.38
C ALA A 403 -2.85 -10.28 30.01
N CYS A 404 -2.58 -9.22 29.23
CA CYS A 404 -3.11 -9.11 27.88
C CYS A 404 -2.57 -10.22 26.98
N ARG A 405 -1.27 -10.54 27.05
CA ARG A 405 -0.68 -11.64 26.28
C ARG A 405 -1.36 -12.97 26.61
N ALA A 406 -1.50 -13.28 27.89
CA ALA A 406 -2.15 -14.52 28.32
C ALA A 406 -3.59 -14.62 27.79
N ALA A 407 -4.35 -13.51 27.79
CA ALA A 407 -5.68 -13.46 27.20
C ALA A 407 -5.66 -13.72 25.68
N THR A 408 -4.68 -13.17 24.96
CA THR A 408 -4.54 -13.40 23.50
C THR A 408 -4.06 -14.81 23.16
N GLU A 409 -3.25 -15.45 23.99
CA GLU A 409 -2.76 -16.83 23.78
C GLU A 409 -3.87 -17.88 23.97
N GLN A 410 -4.88 -17.57 24.78
CA GLN A 410 -6.07 -18.41 25.01
C GLN A 410 -7.12 -18.25 23.91
N MET A 411 -6.92 -17.34 22.97
CA MET A 411 -7.87 -17.01 21.92
C MET A 411 -7.89 -18.10 20.83
N GLY A 412 -9.07 -18.63 20.54
CA GLY A 412 -9.31 -19.57 19.44
C GLY A 412 -9.35 -18.89 18.07
N LYS A 413 -9.62 -19.68 17.01
CA LYS A 413 -9.79 -19.17 15.63
C LYS A 413 -10.97 -18.21 15.45
N ASP A 414 -11.87 -18.13 16.43
CA ASP A 414 -13.05 -17.27 16.44
C ASP A 414 -12.83 -15.90 17.10
N LEU A 415 -11.58 -15.58 17.48
CA LEU A 415 -11.16 -14.29 18.05
C LEU A 415 -11.85 -13.91 19.38
N LYS A 416 -12.42 -14.89 20.09
CA LYS A 416 -13.10 -14.65 21.36
C LYS A 416 -12.14 -14.78 22.54
N LEU A 417 -12.18 -13.77 23.42
CA LEU A 417 -11.46 -13.77 24.68
C LEU A 417 -12.33 -14.42 25.78
N ALA A 418 -11.69 -15.20 26.65
CA ALA A 418 -12.31 -15.84 27.81
C ALA A 418 -12.03 -15.04 29.11
N PRO A 419 -12.95 -15.04 30.09
CA PRO A 419 -12.69 -14.45 31.40
C PRO A 419 -11.58 -15.19 32.17
N VAL A 420 -10.86 -14.46 33.03
CA VAL A 420 -9.84 -15.02 33.91
C VAL A 420 -10.47 -16.04 34.86
N GLY A 421 -10.10 -17.32 34.70
CA GLY A 421 -10.57 -18.44 35.54
C GLY A 421 -11.53 -19.43 34.86
N GLU A 422 -11.88 -19.22 33.59
CA GLU A 422 -12.69 -20.16 32.78
C GLU A 422 -11.86 -20.96 31.75
N ALA A 423 -10.52 -20.91 31.83
CA ALA A 423 -9.59 -21.63 30.95
C ALA A 423 -9.28 -23.06 31.42
#